data_AF-A0A8T4CB01-F1
#
_entry.id   AF-A0A8T4CB01-F1
#
_cell.length_a   1.000
_cell.length_b   1.000
_cell.length_c   1.000
_cell.angle_alpha   90.00
_cell.angle_beta   90.00
_cell.angle_gamma   90.00
#
_symmetry.space_group_name_H-M   'P 1'
#
loop_
_entity.id
_entity.type
_entity.pdbx_description
1 polymer ?
#
loop_
_entity_poly.entity_id
_entity_poly.type
_entity_poly.pdbx_seq_one_letter_code
_entity_poly.pdbx_strand_id
1 'polypeptide(L)'
;MTQADYLPVAIFALVALIFPFLAFFATRFFRPEKPHALKAQTYECGEVPRGEAHIQFSFQYYIFALIFVVFDSVSIFLLLWALVLPGLDLAAKVSMFLFILVLLAVLAHALKKEEALAI
;
A
#
# COMPACT_ATOMS: atom_id res chain seq x y z
N MET A 1 8.68 28.08 -6.05
CA MET A 1 8.89 26.71 -6.57
C MET A 1 8.60 26.74 -8.05
N THR A 2 9.64 26.67 -8.88
CA THR A 2 9.53 26.73 -10.34
C THR A 2 9.44 25.33 -10.93
N GLN A 3 9.03 25.17 -12.19
CA GLN A 3 9.01 23.85 -12.85
C GLN A 3 10.38 23.15 -12.83
N ALA A 4 11.47 23.93 -12.79
CA ALA A 4 12.82 23.39 -12.70
C ALA A 4 13.11 22.65 -11.38
N ASP A 5 12.40 22.97 -10.30
CA ASP A 5 12.59 22.32 -8.98
C ASP A 5 12.07 20.87 -8.96
N TYR A 6 11.20 20.49 -9.91
CA TYR A 6 10.71 19.12 -10.08
C TYR A 6 11.60 18.27 -10.99
N LEU A 7 12.54 18.88 -11.72
CA LEU A 7 13.42 18.15 -12.64
C LEU A 7 14.26 17.08 -11.94
N PRO A 8 14.87 17.32 -10.75
CA PRO A 8 15.58 16.26 -10.01
C PRO A 8 14.66 15.10 -9.61
N VAL A 9 13.42 15.39 -9.23
CA VAL A 9 12.42 14.36 -8.85
C VAL A 9 12.06 13.50 -10.06
N ALA A 10 11.84 14.13 -11.23
CA ALA A 10 11.54 13.41 -12.47
C ALA A 10 12.70 12.52 -12.92
N ILE A 11 13.94 13.03 -12.86
CA ILE A 11 15.15 12.25 -13.16
C ILE A 11 15.27 11.07 -12.20
N PHE A 12 15.09 11.30 -10.90
CA PHE A 12 15.14 10.24 -9.90
C PHE A 12 14.08 9.17 -10.14
N ALA A 13 12.83 9.55 -10.41
CA ALA A 13 11.76 8.61 -10.73
C ALA A 13 12.07 7.77 -11.98
N LEU A 14 12.63 8.40 -13.01
CA LEU A 14 13.04 7.71 -14.24
C LEU A 14 14.17 6.71 -13.97
N VAL A 15 15.20 7.10 -13.22
CA VAL A 15 16.28 6.19 -12.83
C VAL A 15 15.76 5.05 -11.96
N ALA A 16 14.89 5.33 -10.98
CA ALA A 16 14.29 4.34 -10.10
C ALA A 16 13.43 3.32 -10.86
N LEU A 17 12.74 3.74 -11.93
CA LEU A 17 12.00 2.84 -12.79
C LEU A 17 12.90 2.02 -13.70
N ILE A 18 13.93 2.63 -14.31
CA ILE A 18 14.85 1.96 -15.23
C ILE A 18 15.73 0.93 -14.52
N PHE A 19 16.15 1.23 -13.29
CA PHE A 19 17.14 0.42 -12.57
C PHE A 19 16.71 -1.04 -12.36
N PRO A 20 15.49 -1.37 -11.88
CA PRO A 20 15.01 -2.75 -11.79
C PRO A 20 15.03 -3.49 -13.13
N PHE A 21 14.67 -2.82 -14.24
CA PHE A 21 14.73 -3.44 -15.56
C PHE A 21 16.16 -3.73 -15.97
N LEU A 22 17.08 -2.77 -15.81
CA LEU A 22 18.50 -2.98 -16.10
C LEU A 22 19.09 -4.12 -15.26
N ALA A 23 18.79 -4.16 -13.96
CA ALA A 23 19.23 -5.24 -13.08
C ALA A 23 18.65 -6.59 -13.51
N PHE A 24 17.35 -6.64 -13.85
CA PHE A 24 16.71 -7.85 -14.37
C PHE A 24 17.35 -8.34 -15.68
N PHE A 25 17.56 -7.46 -16.66
CA PHE A 25 18.17 -7.86 -17.94
C PHE A 25 19.66 -8.21 -17.80
N ALA A 26 20.41 -7.48 -16.96
CA ALA A 26 21.79 -7.83 -16.65
C ALA A 26 21.89 -9.22 -16.01
N THR A 27 21.07 -9.49 -14.99
CA THR A 27 21.04 -10.82 -14.36
C THR A 27 20.62 -11.90 -15.35
N ARG A 28 19.65 -11.63 -16.22
CA ARG A 28 19.23 -12.55 -17.28
C ARG A 28 20.35 -12.86 -18.28
N PHE A 29 21.22 -11.91 -18.59
CA PHE A 29 22.33 -12.08 -19.54
C PHE A 29 23.54 -12.79 -18.92
N PHE A 30 23.89 -12.47 -17.68
CA PHE A 30 25.07 -13.04 -17.00
C PHE A 30 24.79 -14.37 -16.27
N ARG A 31 23.52 -14.72 -16.01
CA ARG A 31 23.17 -15.95 -15.29
C ARG A 31 23.43 -17.20 -16.14
N PRO A 32 24.03 -18.26 -15.60
CA PRO A 32 24.08 -19.56 -16.25
C PRO A 32 22.67 -20.12 -16.52
N GLU A 33 22.33 -20.36 -17.78
CA GLU A 33 21.07 -20.99 -18.15
C GLU A 33 21.18 -22.52 -18.06
N LYS A 34 20.51 -23.10 -17.07
CA LYS A 34 20.41 -24.56 -16.89
C LYS A 34 18.94 -24.97 -16.68
N PRO A 35 18.11 -24.91 -17.73
CA PRO A 35 16.71 -25.31 -17.66
C PRO A 35 16.62 -26.79 -17.30
N HIS A 36 15.73 -27.14 -16.39
CA HIS A 36 15.51 -28.50 -15.94
C HIS A 36 14.06 -28.65 -15.54
N ALA A 37 13.42 -29.76 -15.92
CA ALA A 37 12.00 -30.00 -15.67
C ALA A 37 11.64 -29.84 -14.18
N LEU A 38 12.45 -30.42 -13.28
CA LEU A 38 12.25 -30.29 -11.83
C LEU A 38 12.35 -28.84 -11.31
N LYS A 39 13.17 -27.97 -11.92
CA LYS A 39 13.29 -26.56 -11.50
C LYS A 39 12.10 -25.70 -11.93
N ALA A 40 11.34 -26.18 -12.92
CA ALA A 40 10.15 -25.53 -13.44
C ALA A 40 8.85 -26.06 -12.78
N GLN A 41 8.95 -27.04 -11.88
CA GLN A 41 7.82 -27.55 -11.11
C GLN A 41 7.63 -26.74 -9.83
N THR A 42 6.39 -26.67 -9.35
CA THR A 42 6.07 -26.09 -8.04
C THR A 42 6.84 -26.82 -6.95
N TYR A 43 7.43 -26.07 -6.02
CA TYR A 43 8.16 -26.63 -4.90
C TYR A 43 7.21 -27.25 -3.88
N GLU A 44 7.30 -28.57 -3.68
CA GLU A 44 6.51 -29.33 -2.70
C GLU A 44 7.42 -30.22 -1.83
N CYS A 45 8.57 -29.68 -1.37
CA CYS A 45 9.56 -30.40 -0.54
C CYS A 45 10.07 -31.74 -1.12
N GLY A 46 10.03 -31.89 -2.46
CA GLY A 46 10.48 -33.10 -3.17
C GLY A 46 9.37 -34.04 -3.63
N GLU A 47 8.12 -33.77 -3.23
CA GLU A 47 6.95 -34.51 -3.69
C GLU A 47 6.36 -33.93 -4.99
N VAL A 48 5.54 -34.73 -5.68
CA VAL A 48 4.80 -34.25 -6.85
C VAL A 48 3.56 -33.50 -6.36
N PRO A 49 3.37 -32.22 -6.76
CA PRO A 49 2.18 -31.46 -6.40
C PRO A 49 0.91 -32.22 -6.78
N ARG A 50 0.01 -32.42 -5.84
CA ARG A 50 -1.29 -33.08 -6.06
C ARG A 50 -2.44 -32.15 -5.73
N GLY A 51 -3.46 -32.18 -6.57
CA GLY A 51 -4.68 -31.40 -6.38
C GLY A 51 -4.54 -29.95 -6.84
N GLU A 52 -5.64 -29.20 -6.68
CA GLU A 52 -5.64 -27.75 -6.90
C GLU A 52 -5.29 -27.04 -5.59
N ALA A 53 -4.52 -25.95 -5.70
CA ALA A 53 -4.21 -25.09 -4.57
C ALA A 53 -5.46 -24.26 -4.20
N HIS A 54 -6.39 -24.88 -3.46
CA HIS A 54 -7.54 -24.17 -2.91
C HIS A 54 -7.08 -23.34 -1.70
N ILE A 55 -6.82 -22.06 -1.94
CA ILE A 55 -6.53 -21.10 -0.88
C ILE A 55 -7.87 -20.63 -0.30
N GLN A 56 -8.09 -20.88 0.99
CA GLN A 56 -9.17 -20.24 1.72
C GLN A 56 -8.80 -18.78 1.96
N PHE A 57 -9.20 -17.90 1.05
CA PHE A 57 -8.96 -16.48 1.22
C PHE A 57 -9.80 -15.96 2.38
N SER A 58 -9.14 -15.59 3.48
CA SER A 58 -9.83 -15.02 4.64
C SER A 58 -10.43 -13.67 4.27
N PHE A 59 -11.70 -13.46 4.62
CA PHE A 59 -12.38 -12.18 4.45
C PHE A 59 -11.70 -11.04 5.25
N GLN A 60 -10.86 -11.37 6.24
CA GLN A 60 -10.09 -10.41 7.03
C GLN A 60 -9.22 -9.49 6.16
N TYR A 61 -8.57 -10.01 5.11
CA TYR A 61 -7.73 -9.20 4.23
C TYR A 61 -8.52 -8.06 3.53
N TYR A 62 -9.78 -8.31 3.23
CA TYR A 62 -10.67 -7.31 2.62
C TYR A 62 -11.02 -6.19 3.62
N ILE A 63 -11.34 -6.54 4.86
CA ILE A 63 -11.65 -5.57 5.92
C ILE A 63 -10.43 -4.66 6.17
N PHE A 64 -9.23 -5.24 6.29
CA PHE A 64 -8.00 -4.46 6.43
C PHE A 64 -7.79 -3.47 5.28
N ALA A 65 -8.01 -3.89 4.03
CA ALA A 65 -7.88 -3.01 2.87
C ALA A 65 -8.89 -1.85 2.90
N LEU A 66 -10.14 -2.11 3.30
CA LEU A 66 -11.16 -1.07 3.45
C LEU A 66 -10.80 -0.07 4.54
N ILE A 67 -10.39 -0.55 5.73
CA ILE A 67 -9.98 0.30 6.84
C ILE A 67 -8.79 1.17 6.43
N PHE A 68 -7.81 0.60 5.73
CA PHE A 68 -6.66 1.33 5.20
C PHE A 68 -7.08 2.46 4.25
N VAL A 69 -7.95 2.20 3.27
CA VAL A 69 -8.43 3.22 2.32
C VAL A 69 -9.18 4.36 3.01
N VAL A 70 -10.01 4.03 4.01
CA VAL A 70 -10.71 5.04 4.80
C VAL A 70 -9.71 5.88 5.60
N PHE A 71 -8.75 5.24 6.27
CA PHE A 71 -7.70 5.93 7.02
C PHE A 71 -6.83 6.83 6.14
N ASP A 72 -6.41 6.35 4.97
CA ASP A 72 -5.62 7.11 3.99
C ASP A 72 -6.36 8.39 3.55
N SER A 73 -7.68 8.28 3.32
CA SER A 73 -8.53 9.44 3.03
C SER A 73 -8.52 10.47 4.17
N VAL A 74 -8.53 10.03 5.44
CA VAL A 74 -8.40 10.94 6.60
C VAL A 74 -7.05 11.65 6.59
N SER A 75 -5.96 10.94 6.30
CA SER A 75 -4.61 11.50 6.25
C SER A 75 -4.46 12.61 5.20
N ILE A 76 -5.10 12.47 4.02
CA ILE A 76 -5.12 13.52 3.00
C ILE A 76 -5.77 14.80 3.54
N PHE A 77 -6.93 14.69 4.22
CA PHE A 77 -7.57 15.85 4.83
C PHE A 77 -6.69 16.50 5.89
N LEU A 78 -6.07 15.71 6.78
CA LEU A 78 -5.14 16.22 7.78
C LEU A 78 -3.96 16.99 7.16
N LEU A 79 -3.40 16.49 6.05
CA LEU A 79 -2.29 17.13 5.37
C LEU A 79 -2.71 18.45 4.71
N LEU A 80 -3.83 18.46 3.99
CA LEU A 80 -4.37 19.69 3.38
C LEU A 80 -4.65 20.75 4.46
N TRP A 81 -5.16 20.33 5.60
CA TRP A 81 -5.49 21.20 6.72
C TRP A 81 -4.27 21.77 7.39
N ALA A 82 -3.23 20.97 7.60
CA ALA A 82 -1.96 21.45 8.16
C ALA A 82 -1.38 22.61 7.35
N LEU A 83 -1.59 22.63 6.03
CA LEU A 83 -1.13 23.70 5.14
C LEU A 83 -1.91 25.02 5.32
N VAL A 84 -3.22 24.95 5.58
CA VAL A 84 -4.08 26.14 5.66
C VAL A 84 -4.36 26.62 7.09
N LEU A 85 -4.06 25.79 8.10
CA LEU A 85 -4.39 26.00 9.52
C LEU A 85 -4.06 27.39 10.06
N PRO A 86 -2.91 28.01 9.72
CA PRO A 86 -2.56 29.35 10.22
C PRO A 86 -3.52 30.46 9.76
N GLY A 87 -4.11 30.33 8.56
CA GLY A 87 -4.96 31.35 7.93
C GLY A 87 -6.45 31.23 8.24
N LEU A 88 -6.86 30.20 8.98
CA LEU A 88 -8.27 29.92 9.27
C LEU A 88 -8.75 30.63 10.54
N ASP A 89 -10.02 31.04 10.52
CA ASP A 89 -10.72 31.52 11.71
C ASP A 89 -10.96 30.39 12.73
N LEU A 90 -11.37 30.75 13.94
CA LEU A 90 -11.59 29.77 15.00
C LEU A 90 -12.74 28.81 14.67
N ALA A 91 -13.79 29.30 14.00
CA ALA A 91 -14.94 28.50 13.62
C ALA A 91 -14.56 27.35 12.67
N ALA A 92 -13.73 27.63 11.66
CA ALA A 92 -13.25 26.63 10.73
C ALA A 92 -12.28 25.64 11.40
N LYS A 93 -11.42 26.10 12.31
CA LYS A 93 -10.55 25.21 13.10
C LYS A 93 -11.37 24.23 13.95
N VAL A 94 -12.46 24.70 14.57
CA VAL A 94 -13.36 23.85 15.37
C VAL A 94 -14.12 22.86 14.49
N SER A 95 -14.65 23.29 13.33
CA SER A 95 -15.37 22.38 12.42
C SER A 95 -14.45 21.28 11.88
N MET A 96 -13.20 21.62 11.56
CA MET A 96 -12.17 20.66 11.17
C MET A 96 -11.89 19.65 12.28
N PHE A 97 -11.68 20.12 13.52
CA PHE A 97 -11.47 19.23 14.66
C PHE A 97 -12.65 18.27 14.91
N LEU A 98 -13.89 18.77 14.82
CA LEU A 98 -15.09 17.96 14.96
C LEU A 98 -15.20 16.88 13.88
N PHE A 99 -14.86 17.20 12.63
CA PHE A 99 -14.86 16.22 11.54
C PHE A 99 -13.86 15.08 11.79
N ILE A 100 -12.65 15.37 12.28
CA ILE A 100 -11.68 14.33 12.67
C ILE A 100 -12.25 13.44 13.77
N LEU A 101 -12.89 14.03 14.79
CA LEU A 101 -13.48 13.25 15.88
C LEU A 101 -14.56 12.29 15.37
N VAL A 102 -15.41 12.72 14.43
CA VAL A 102 -16.42 11.85 13.82
C VAL A 102 -15.75 10.70 13.06
N LEU A 103 -14.72 10.97 12.27
CA LEU A 103 -14.01 9.93 11.52
C LEU A 103 -13.28 8.93 12.45
N LEU A 104 -12.64 9.41 13.51
CA LEU A 104 -12.00 8.57 14.51
C LEU A 104 -13.02 7.71 15.27
N ALA A 105 -14.22 8.23 15.56
CA ALA A 105 -15.28 7.47 16.18
C ALA A 105 -15.78 6.34 15.27
N VAL A 106 -15.96 6.61 13.98
CA VAL A 106 -16.33 5.60 12.97
C VAL A 106 -15.24 4.53 12.85
N LEU A 107 -13.97 4.94 12.77
CA LEU A 107 -12.83 4.02 12.71
C LEU A 107 -12.73 3.15 13.95
N ALA A 108 -12.85 3.74 15.15
CA ALA A 108 -12.84 2.99 16.41
C ALA A 108 -13.99 1.97 16.49
N HIS A 109 -15.16 2.30 15.95
CA HIS A 109 -16.27 1.35 15.86
C HIS A 109 -15.97 0.21 14.88
N ALA A 110 -15.41 0.52 13.71
CA ALA A 110 -15.05 -0.47 12.69
C ALA A 110 -14.00 -1.47 13.23
N LEU A 111 -12.96 -0.98 13.92
CA LEU A 111 -11.92 -1.81 14.52
C LEU A 111 -12.46 -2.72 15.62
N LYS A 112 -13.29 -2.20 16.54
CA LYS A 112 -13.94 -3.03 17.58
C LYS A 112 -14.83 -4.12 16.99
N LYS A 113 -15.52 -3.81 15.88
CA LYS A 113 -16.38 -4.78 15.19
C LYS A 113 -15.56 -5.88 14.52
N GLU A 114 -14.39 -5.54 13.98
CA GLU A 114 -13.46 -6.53 13.44
C GLU A 114 -12.94 -7.47 14.53
N GLU A 115 -12.48 -6.94 15.67
CA GLU A 115 -12.04 -7.73 16.82
C GLU A 115 -13.10 -8.74 17.28
N ALA A 116 -14.38 -8.34 17.25
CA ALA A 116 -15.50 -9.20 17.61
C ALA A 116 -15.83 -10.30 16.58
N LEU A 117 -15.46 -10.11 15.31
CA LEU A 117 -15.67 -11.08 14.22
C LEU A 117 -14.46 -11.99 14.01
N ALA A 118 -13.31 -11.66 14.62
CA ALA A 118 -12.08 -12.43 14.55
C ALA A 118 -12.01 -13.57 15.59
N ILE A 119 -13.08 -13.78 16.38
CA ILE A 119 -13.26 -14.88 17.36
C ILE A 119 -14.17 -15.96 16.80
#